data_AF-A0A7S1EE81-F1
#
_entry.id   AF-A0A7S1EE81-F1
#
_cell.length_a   1.000
_cell.length_b   1.000
_cell.length_c   1.000
_cell.angle_alpha   90.00
_cell.angle_beta   90.00
_cell.angle_gamma   90.00
#
_symmetry.space_group_name_H-M   'P 1'
#
loop_
_entity.id
_entity.type
_entity.pdbx_description
1 polymer ?
#
loop_
_entity_poly.entity_id
_entity_poly.type
_entity_poly.pdbx_seq_one_letter_code
_entity_poly.pdbx_strand_id
1 'polypeptide(L)'
;DILLITVTDPDLNQNTGAVENYLTHGVAQEGVVIYRIGIDDFAVFITETGADTGVFTADINFRQPSNLALPSCVGFINSTCSISRLQATSPTDPAEVWNRALIEYTDPDLPSTTGGRVKGLAANRVQKFIAPGSDGSVTATPAVFVAGSYLDITVQDQDQSKYENLQETLTVTVTSSRVGELVQTVTCTEAGLQSSTFVGRLRTFDLPTANAAGVGFMHVTDADVLTVAYSDYPKYLASATATVRNTPA
;
A
#
# COMPACT_ATOMS: atom_id res chain seq x y z
N ASP A 1 -13.59 6.36 9.59
CA ASP A 1 -12.73 5.17 9.36
C ASP A 1 -11.67 5.13 10.46
N ILE A 2 -11.31 3.95 10.95
CA ILE A 2 -10.27 3.79 11.99
C ILE A 2 -9.17 2.91 11.42
N LEU A 3 -7.92 3.34 11.57
CA LEU A 3 -6.75 2.51 11.32
C LEU A 3 -6.14 2.11 12.66
N LEU A 4 -6.08 0.80 12.90
CA LEU A 4 -5.36 0.21 14.02
C LEU A 4 -3.90 0.01 13.61
N ILE A 5 -2.99 0.52 14.42
CA ILE A 5 -1.56 0.28 14.35
C ILE A 5 -1.20 -0.73 15.43
N THR A 6 -0.39 -1.73 15.07
CA THR A 6 0.20 -2.67 16.02
C THR A 6 1.70 -2.73 15.79
N VAL A 7 2.45 -2.52 16.87
CA VAL A 7 3.92 -2.63 16.90
C VAL A 7 4.26 -3.74 17.90
N THR A 8 5.12 -4.67 17.49
CA THR A 8 5.70 -5.66 18.39
C THR A 8 7.18 -5.37 18.50
N ASP A 9 7.60 -4.88 19.66
CA ASP A 9 8.97 -4.51 19.93
C ASP A 9 9.29 -4.74 21.42
N PRO A 10 10.09 -5.78 21.74
CA PRO A 10 10.52 -6.06 23.11
C PRO A 10 11.40 -4.97 23.74
N ASP A 11 12.11 -4.18 22.95
CA ASP A 11 13.02 -3.14 23.43
C ASP A 11 12.25 -1.90 23.95
N LEU A 12 11.00 -1.74 23.49
CA LEU A 12 10.04 -0.80 24.07
C LEU A 12 9.39 -1.30 25.38
N ASN A 13 9.55 -2.57 25.77
CA ASN A 13 8.99 -3.09 27.01
C ASN A 13 10.04 -3.00 28.13
N GLN A 14 10.18 -1.81 28.70
CA GLN A 14 11.21 -1.48 29.69
C GLN A 14 10.77 -1.80 31.12
N ASN A 15 9.46 -1.87 31.38
CA ASN A 15 8.91 -2.11 32.69
C ASN A 15 7.83 -3.20 32.68
N THR A 16 8.28 -4.42 32.96
CA THR A 16 7.47 -5.64 33.11
C THR A 16 6.26 -5.53 34.08
N GLY A 17 6.21 -4.53 34.96
CA GLY A 17 5.12 -4.34 35.93
C GLY A 17 4.08 -3.30 35.53
N ALA A 18 4.24 -2.59 34.41
CA ALA A 18 3.41 -1.47 34.04
C ALA A 18 3.00 -1.54 32.57
N VAL A 19 1.85 -0.95 32.24
CA VAL A 19 1.47 -0.65 30.86
C VAL A 19 2.22 0.60 30.43
N GLU A 20 3.06 0.47 29.41
CA GLU A 20 3.91 1.55 28.94
C GLU A 20 3.26 2.35 27.80
N ASN A 21 3.64 3.63 27.71
CA ASN A 21 3.12 4.55 26.69
C ASN A 21 4.28 5.30 26.06
N TYR A 22 4.26 5.42 24.74
CA TYR A 22 5.29 6.11 23.98
C TYR A 22 4.68 7.22 23.14
N LEU A 23 5.16 8.44 23.38
CA LEU A 23 4.93 9.60 22.51
C LEU A 23 6.10 9.74 21.55
N THR A 24 5.83 9.75 20.25
CA THR A 24 6.85 9.60 19.23
C THR A 24 7.37 10.94 18.67
N HIS A 25 7.34 12.02 19.46
CA HIS A 25 7.92 13.30 19.07
C HIS A 25 8.85 13.90 20.13
N GLY A 26 10.10 14.16 19.74
CA GLY A 26 11.00 15.06 20.43
C GLY A 26 11.94 15.69 19.41
N VAL A 27 11.75 16.98 19.10
CA VAL A 27 12.62 18.02 18.47
C VAL A 27 13.74 17.66 17.46
N ALA A 28 13.87 16.42 16.99
CA ALA A 28 14.94 15.96 16.11
C ALA A 28 14.60 14.60 15.46
N GLN A 29 13.46 14.44 14.79
CA GLN A 29 13.17 13.24 13.96
C GLN A 29 13.30 11.85 14.64
N GLU A 30 13.18 11.76 15.98
CA GLU A 30 13.35 10.50 16.74
C GLU A 30 12.01 9.81 17.06
N GLY A 31 11.07 9.75 16.12
CA GLY A 31 9.78 9.11 16.35
C GLY A 31 9.82 7.60 16.17
N VAL A 32 9.31 6.85 17.16
CA VAL A 32 9.12 5.39 17.07
C VAL A 32 8.08 5.04 16.00
N VAL A 33 6.96 5.76 15.95
CA VAL A 33 5.93 5.66 14.90
C VAL A 33 5.59 7.05 14.38
N ILE A 34 5.73 7.28 13.07
CA ILE A 34 5.37 8.54 12.42
C ILE A 34 4.29 8.25 11.39
N TYR A 35 3.21 9.03 11.42
CA TYR A 35 2.18 9.04 10.39
C TYR A 35 2.35 10.29 9.52
N ARG A 36 2.56 10.13 8.22
CA ARG A 36 2.72 11.24 7.28
C ARG A 36 1.53 11.33 6.34
N ILE A 37 1.11 12.55 6.00
CA ILE A 37 0.17 12.82 4.91
C ILE A 37 0.65 14.09 4.18
N GLY A 38 0.97 13.95 2.89
CA GLY A 38 1.63 15.02 2.15
C GLY A 38 2.95 15.45 2.80
N ILE A 39 3.03 16.71 3.24
CA ILE A 39 4.20 17.29 3.93
C ILE A 39 4.07 17.31 5.46
N ASP A 40 2.92 16.88 5.99
CA ASP A 40 2.63 16.94 7.42
C ASP A 40 3.02 15.62 8.10
N ASP A 41 3.89 15.72 9.10
CA ASP A 41 4.31 14.62 9.96
C ASP A 41 3.56 14.67 11.30
N PHE A 42 2.92 13.57 11.66
CA PHE A 42 2.21 13.39 12.92
C PHE A 42 2.89 12.30 13.75
N ALA A 43 3.17 12.62 15.02
CA ALA A 43 3.51 11.58 15.99
C ALA A 43 2.27 10.78 16.36
N VAL A 44 2.46 9.49 16.58
CA VAL A 44 1.40 8.56 16.97
C VAL A 44 1.65 8.14 18.41
N PHE A 45 0.66 8.34 19.27
CA PHE A 45 0.74 7.85 20.64
C PHE A 45 0.42 6.35 20.66
N ILE A 46 1.38 5.51 21.03
CA ILE A 46 1.19 4.05 21.15
C ILE A 46 1.16 3.62 22.62
N THR A 47 0.31 2.66 22.93
CA THR A 47 0.11 2.12 24.29
C THR A 47 0.28 0.61 24.27
N GLU A 48 0.99 0.09 25.25
CA GLU A 48 1.15 -1.35 25.44
C GLU A 48 -0.21 -2.03 25.70
N THR A 49 -0.44 -3.20 25.11
CA THR A 49 -1.72 -3.91 25.20
C THR A 49 -1.99 -4.53 26.58
N GLY A 50 -0.95 -4.66 27.39
CA GLY A 50 -0.93 -5.13 28.76
C GLY A 50 0.51 -5.05 29.28
N ALA A 51 0.71 -5.11 30.59
CA ALA A 51 2.07 -5.08 31.14
C ALA A 51 2.88 -6.29 30.64
N ASP A 52 4.13 -6.04 30.26
CA ASP A 52 5.10 -7.06 29.81
C ASP A 52 4.70 -7.81 28.53
N THR A 53 3.92 -7.20 27.65
CA THR A 53 3.52 -7.84 26.40
C THR A 53 4.51 -7.59 25.27
N GLY A 54 5.22 -6.44 25.30
CA GLY A 54 6.02 -5.99 24.15
C GLY A 54 5.18 -5.73 22.89
N VAL A 55 3.86 -5.60 23.03
CA VAL A 55 2.91 -5.33 21.96
C VAL A 55 2.22 -4.02 22.24
N PHE A 56 2.36 -3.07 21.32
CA PHE A 56 1.85 -1.71 21.42
C PHE A 56 0.82 -1.44 20.33
N THR A 57 -0.20 -0.65 20.66
CA THR A 57 -1.28 -0.31 19.74
C THR A 57 -1.62 1.17 19.74
N ALA A 58 -2.15 1.65 18.62
CA ALA A 58 -2.73 2.98 18.49
C ALA A 58 -3.85 3.00 17.46
N ASP A 59 -4.83 3.86 17.68
CA ASP A 59 -5.93 4.11 16.75
C ASP A 59 -5.79 5.48 16.09
N ILE A 60 -5.83 5.50 14.76
CA ILE A 60 -5.93 6.73 13.96
C ILE A 60 -7.36 6.86 13.44
N ASN A 61 -8.05 7.92 13.87
CA ASN A 61 -9.41 8.22 13.46
C ASN A 61 -9.44 9.15 12.24
N PHE A 62 -9.96 8.65 11.12
CA PHE A 62 -10.27 9.44 9.92
C PHE A 62 -11.73 9.91 9.94
N ARG A 63 -11.95 11.21 9.72
CA ARG A 63 -13.30 11.78 9.57
C ARG A 63 -13.40 12.61 8.29
N GLN A 64 -14.58 12.57 7.64
CA GLN A 64 -14.87 13.47 6.54
C GLN A 64 -15.11 14.89 7.10
N PRO A 65 -14.45 15.93 6.56
CA PRO A 65 -14.76 17.30 6.92
C PRO A 65 -16.00 17.75 6.13
N SER A 66 -17.18 17.28 6.52
CA SER A 66 -18.44 17.80 5.96
C SER A 66 -18.97 18.94 6.83
N ASN A 67 -18.18 20.00 7.06
CA ASN A 67 -18.57 21.28 7.71
C ASN A 67 -18.15 21.50 9.18
N LEU A 68 -17.15 20.80 9.72
CA LEU A 68 -16.57 21.14 11.02
C LEU A 68 -15.11 21.51 10.81
N ALA A 69 -14.72 22.70 11.28
CA ALA A 69 -13.34 23.02 11.57
C ALA A 69 -12.83 21.95 12.55
N LEU A 70 -12.18 20.92 12.01
CA LEU A 70 -11.60 19.86 12.84
C LEU A 70 -10.58 20.52 13.76
N PRO A 71 -10.54 20.20 15.07
CA PRO A 71 -9.38 20.53 15.88
C PRO A 71 -8.18 19.91 15.19
N SER A 72 -7.24 20.73 14.72
CA SER A 72 -5.98 20.21 14.21
C SER A 72 -5.33 19.39 15.32
N CYS A 73 -4.85 18.19 15.00
CA CYS A 73 -4.02 17.46 15.95
C CYS A 73 -2.80 18.36 16.23
N VAL A 74 -2.67 18.87 17.46
CA VAL A 74 -1.53 19.72 17.84
C VAL A 74 -0.38 18.82 18.27
N GLY A 75 0.42 18.41 17.30
CA GLY A 75 1.68 17.69 17.51
C GLY A 75 1.59 16.17 17.65
N PHE A 76 0.42 15.56 17.90
CA PHE A 76 0.26 14.11 17.94
C PHE A 76 -1.18 13.63 17.66
N ILE A 77 -1.31 12.41 17.12
CA ILE A 77 -2.57 11.70 16.90
C ILE A 77 -2.86 10.80 18.10
N ASN A 78 -4.07 10.93 18.65
CA ASN A 78 -4.62 10.04 19.67
C ASN A 78 -6.13 9.84 19.44
N SER A 79 -6.79 9.07 20.30
CA SER A 79 -8.22 8.79 20.22
C SER A 79 -9.14 10.02 20.32
N THR A 80 -8.61 11.18 20.68
CA THR A 80 -9.36 12.43 20.89
C THR A 80 -9.24 13.44 19.75
N CYS A 81 -8.30 13.24 18.80
CA CYS A 81 -8.22 14.02 17.58
C CYS A 81 -8.54 13.16 16.35
N SER A 82 -8.94 13.81 15.25
CA SER A 82 -9.22 13.12 13.99
C SER A 82 -8.60 13.89 12.84
N ILE A 83 -8.03 13.16 11.91
CA ILE A 83 -7.48 13.71 10.68
C ILE A 83 -8.49 13.58 9.53
N SER A 84 -8.32 14.42 8.52
CA SER A 84 -9.11 14.33 7.29
C SER A 84 -8.96 12.94 6.67
N ARG A 85 -10.06 12.39 6.17
CA ARG A 85 -10.03 11.16 5.37
C ARG A 85 -9.13 11.37 4.16
N LEU A 86 -8.32 10.36 3.83
CA LEU A 86 -7.62 10.28 2.55
C LEU A 86 -8.66 10.32 1.42
N GLN A 87 -8.53 11.26 0.49
CA GLN A 87 -9.42 11.36 -0.67
C GLN A 87 -8.67 10.96 -1.92
N ALA A 88 -9.28 10.16 -2.79
CA ALA A 88 -8.75 9.98 -4.14
C ALA A 88 -8.69 11.36 -4.81
N THR A 89 -7.50 11.76 -5.25
CA THR A 89 -7.34 13.02 -5.98
C THR A 89 -8.04 12.88 -7.33
N SER A 90 -8.80 13.90 -7.72
CA SER A 90 -9.39 13.94 -9.07
C SER A 90 -8.25 13.93 -10.10
N PRO A 91 -8.35 13.17 -11.21
CA PRO A 91 -7.34 13.19 -12.28
C PRO A 91 -7.14 14.57 -12.93
N THR A 92 -7.99 15.56 -12.60
CA THR A 92 -7.93 16.92 -13.12
C THR A 92 -7.17 17.91 -12.24
N ASP A 93 -6.78 17.55 -11.01
CA ASP A 93 -6.00 18.44 -10.14
C ASP A 93 -4.58 17.89 -9.92
N PRO A 94 -3.63 18.25 -10.78
CA PRO A 94 -2.23 17.87 -10.62
C PRO A 94 -1.52 18.64 -9.48
N ALA A 95 -2.17 19.63 -8.86
CA ALA A 95 -1.59 20.43 -7.78
C ALA A 95 -1.92 19.89 -6.38
N GLU A 96 -2.91 19.01 -6.25
CA GLU A 96 -3.21 18.33 -4.98
C GLU A 96 -2.32 17.10 -4.82
N VAL A 97 -1.12 17.39 -4.32
CA VAL A 97 -0.02 16.47 -4.04
C VAL A 97 -0.44 15.52 -2.90
N TRP A 98 -0.95 14.35 -3.25
CA TRP A 98 -1.06 13.13 -2.42
C TRP A 98 -1.93 13.21 -1.15
N ASN A 99 -3.15 12.68 -1.20
CA ASN A 99 -3.76 12.07 -0.01
C ASN A 99 -3.30 10.60 0.14
N ARG A 100 -1.98 10.39 0.09
CA ARG A 100 -1.37 9.13 0.53
C ARG A 100 -0.89 9.35 1.95
N ALA A 101 -0.99 8.30 2.74
CA ALA A 101 -0.35 8.31 4.04
C ALA A 101 0.69 7.22 4.18
N LEU A 102 1.69 7.51 4.99
CA LEU A 102 2.78 6.59 5.28
C LEU A 102 2.91 6.45 6.79
N ILE A 103 2.95 5.21 7.26
CA ILE A 103 3.41 4.89 8.61
C ILE A 103 4.86 4.49 8.52
N GLU A 104 5.72 5.15 9.29
CA GLU A 104 7.11 4.77 9.49
C GLU A 104 7.32 4.28 10.92
N TYR A 105 7.94 3.11 11.06
CA TYR A 105 8.45 2.61 12.33
C TYR A 105 9.98 2.71 12.38
N THR A 106 10.51 3.24 13.48
CA THR A 106 11.95 3.27 13.78
C THR A 106 12.20 2.60 15.11
N ASP A 107 12.90 1.46 15.07
CA ASP A 107 13.41 0.77 16.24
C ASP A 107 14.44 1.67 16.97
N PRO A 108 14.28 1.93 18.29
CA PRO A 108 15.18 2.78 19.05
C PRO A 108 16.61 2.22 19.21
N ASP A 109 16.82 0.90 19.07
CA ASP A 109 18.03 0.20 19.51
C ASP A 109 18.83 -0.53 18.40
N LEU A 110 18.48 -0.37 17.11
CA LEU A 110 19.30 -0.90 16.00
C LEU A 110 20.77 -0.41 16.10
N PRO A 111 21.76 -1.29 16.35
CA PRO A 111 23.14 -0.88 16.50
C PRO A 111 23.70 -0.49 15.13
N SER A 112 24.31 0.69 14.99
CA SER A 112 25.27 0.84 13.91
C SER A 112 26.47 0.02 14.33
N THR A 113 27.00 -0.79 13.43
CA THR A 113 28.27 -1.50 13.61
C THR A 113 29.47 -0.54 13.74
N THR A 114 29.26 0.76 13.97
CA THR A 114 30.27 1.81 13.96
C THR A 114 30.05 2.89 15.03
N GLY A 115 29.24 2.65 16.07
CA GLY A 115 29.13 3.56 17.22
C GLY A 115 28.46 4.92 16.95
N GLY A 116 27.73 5.06 15.83
CA GLY A 116 26.81 6.17 15.56
C GLY A 116 25.35 5.78 15.78
N ARG A 117 24.49 6.73 16.14
CA ARG A 117 23.04 6.55 16.17
C ARG A 117 22.54 6.12 14.77
N VAL A 118 21.92 4.94 14.64
CA VAL A 118 21.15 4.56 13.42
C VAL A 118 19.78 5.25 13.40
N LYS A 119 19.46 6.03 14.44
CA LYS A 119 18.28 6.91 14.49
C LYS A 119 18.15 7.64 13.16
N GLY A 120 17.17 7.22 12.36
CA GLY A 120 16.72 7.96 11.20
C GLY A 120 17.31 7.60 9.83
N LEU A 121 18.10 6.54 9.64
CA LEU A 121 18.39 6.09 8.27
C LEU A 121 17.11 5.55 7.61
N ALA A 122 16.62 6.25 6.57
CA ALA A 122 15.38 5.91 5.88
C ALA A 122 15.34 4.44 5.38
N ALA A 123 16.48 3.89 4.99
CA ALA A 123 16.61 2.50 4.53
C ALA A 123 16.31 1.43 5.59
N ASN A 124 16.36 1.78 6.87
CA ASN A 124 16.12 0.84 7.99
C ASN A 124 14.75 1.04 8.64
N ARG A 125 13.92 1.94 8.11
CA ARG A 125 12.56 2.18 8.63
C ARG A 125 11.60 1.19 8.00
N VAL A 126 10.72 0.60 8.80
CA VAL A 126 9.59 -0.15 8.26
C VAL A 126 8.55 0.87 7.79
N GLN A 127 8.19 0.80 6.53
CA GLN A 127 7.27 1.73 5.89
C GLN A 127 6.00 1.01 5.44
N LYS A 128 4.85 1.56 5.80
CA LYS A 128 3.54 1.09 5.31
C LYS A 128 2.77 2.24 4.68
N PHE A 129 2.55 2.13 3.38
CA PHE A 129 1.71 3.06 2.63
C PHE A 129 0.24 2.72 2.82
N ILE A 130 -0.56 3.78 2.89
CA ILE A 130 -1.99 3.78 3.07
C ILE A 130 -2.58 4.60 1.94
N ALA A 131 -3.48 3.96 1.20
CA ALA A 131 -4.13 4.54 0.05
C ALA A 131 -5.55 5.03 0.39
N PRO A 132 -6.14 5.95 -0.40
CA PRO A 132 -7.49 6.45 -0.19
C PRO A 132 -8.60 5.40 -0.37
N GLY A 133 -8.29 4.21 -0.91
CA GLY A 133 -9.24 3.11 -1.01
C GLY A 133 -10.21 3.36 -2.16
N SER A 134 -9.69 3.61 -3.36
CA SER A 134 -10.47 3.85 -4.58
C SER A 134 -10.62 2.57 -5.38
N ASP A 135 -11.84 2.23 -5.78
CA ASP A 135 -12.09 1.04 -6.59
C ASP A 135 -11.26 1.07 -7.88
N GLY A 136 -10.48 0.01 -8.10
CA GLY A 136 -9.73 -0.20 -9.32
C GLY A 136 -10.62 -0.60 -10.49
N SER A 137 -10.21 -0.24 -11.70
CA SER A 137 -10.88 -0.64 -12.94
C SER A 137 -9.89 -1.18 -13.96
N VAL A 138 -10.36 -2.08 -14.83
CA VAL A 138 -9.55 -2.67 -15.90
C VAL A 138 -10.25 -2.50 -17.25
N THR A 139 -9.46 -2.18 -18.27
CA THR A 139 -9.90 -2.08 -19.66
C THR A 139 -8.92 -2.83 -20.55
N ALA A 140 -9.42 -3.32 -21.69
CA ALA A 140 -8.61 -3.99 -22.68
C ALA A 140 -8.91 -3.43 -24.08
N THR A 141 -7.87 -3.19 -24.87
CA THR A 141 -7.98 -2.64 -26.22
C THR A 141 -7.09 -3.41 -27.21
N PRO A 142 -7.51 -3.55 -28.48
CA PRO A 142 -8.80 -3.14 -29.02
C PRO A 142 -9.95 -4.05 -28.56
N ALA A 143 -11.18 -3.54 -28.58
CA ALA A 143 -12.38 -4.32 -28.25
C ALA A 143 -12.64 -5.49 -29.23
N VAL A 144 -12.11 -5.37 -30.45
CA VAL A 144 -12.09 -6.41 -31.47
C VAL A 144 -10.66 -6.56 -31.95
N PHE A 145 -10.11 -7.77 -31.87
CA PHE A 145 -8.74 -8.09 -32.24
C PHE A 145 -8.72 -9.31 -33.17
N VAL A 146 -7.57 -9.55 -33.81
CA VAL A 146 -7.35 -10.72 -34.67
C VAL A 146 -6.24 -11.57 -34.06
N ALA A 147 -6.30 -12.88 -34.26
CA ALA A 147 -5.22 -13.75 -33.81
C ALA A 147 -3.86 -13.28 -34.37
N GLY A 148 -2.84 -13.24 -33.52
CA GLY A 148 -1.52 -12.72 -33.87
C GLY A 148 -1.31 -11.25 -33.49
N SER A 149 -2.36 -10.52 -33.07
CA SER A 149 -2.23 -9.16 -32.55
C SER A 149 -1.97 -9.15 -31.04
N TYR A 150 -1.76 -7.95 -30.50
CA TYR A 150 -1.69 -7.71 -29.08
C TYR A 150 -3.03 -7.23 -28.53
N LEU A 151 -3.31 -7.61 -27.29
CA LEU A 151 -4.32 -7.02 -26.44
C LEU A 151 -3.60 -6.14 -25.41
N ASP A 152 -3.77 -4.83 -25.51
CA ASP A 152 -3.30 -3.86 -24.54
C ASP A 152 -4.26 -3.83 -23.36
N ILE A 153 -3.72 -3.89 -22.13
CA ILE A 153 -4.49 -3.90 -20.90
C ILE A 153 -4.10 -2.69 -20.08
N THR A 154 -5.10 -1.92 -19.64
CA THR A 154 -4.92 -0.75 -18.79
C THR A 154 -5.73 -0.95 -17.52
N VAL A 155 -5.05 -0.91 -16.38
CA VAL A 155 -5.67 -0.86 -15.04
C VAL A 155 -5.55 0.56 -14.51
N GLN A 156 -6.66 1.13 -14.03
CA GLN A 156 -6.68 2.36 -13.24
C GLN A 156 -6.92 1.98 -11.80
N ASP A 157 -5.90 2.11 -10.96
CA ASP A 157 -5.98 1.85 -9.53
C ASP A 157 -4.91 2.68 -8.81
N GLN A 158 -5.33 3.67 -8.04
CA GLN A 158 -4.45 4.54 -7.28
C GLN A 158 -3.82 3.83 -6.07
N ASP A 159 -4.46 2.78 -5.56
CA ASP A 159 -4.05 2.08 -4.34
C ASP A 159 -2.83 1.17 -4.58
N GLN A 160 -2.52 0.84 -5.83
CA GLN A 160 -1.35 0.03 -6.20
C GLN A 160 -0.05 0.81 -6.38
N SER A 161 -0.13 2.14 -6.49
CA SER A 161 1.03 3.03 -6.59
C SER A 161 1.45 3.45 -5.18
N LYS A 162 2.43 2.79 -4.58
CA LYS A 162 2.83 2.91 -3.17
C LYS A 162 4.14 3.67 -3.01
N TYR A 163 5.08 3.55 -3.93
CA TYR A 163 6.45 4.06 -3.78
C TYR A 163 6.73 5.20 -4.75
N GLU A 164 7.24 6.32 -4.23
CA GLU A 164 7.43 7.55 -5.02
C GLU A 164 8.54 7.46 -6.08
N ASN A 165 9.51 6.60 -5.85
CA ASN A 165 10.74 6.48 -6.61
C ASN A 165 10.87 5.13 -7.32
N LEU A 166 9.83 4.31 -7.30
CA LEU A 166 9.82 3.00 -7.93
C LEU A 166 8.60 2.90 -8.84
N GLN A 167 8.84 2.37 -10.05
CA GLN A 167 7.76 2.00 -10.95
C GLN A 167 7.24 0.64 -10.53
N GLU A 168 5.98 0.57 -10.17
CA GLU A 168 5.39 -0.59 -9.54
C GLU A 168 4.68 -1.49 -10.54
N THR A 169 4.38 -2.72 -10.11
CA THR A 169 3.71 -3.70 -10.97
C THR A 169 2.55 -4.36 -10.25
N LEU A 170 1.53 -4.72 -11.02
CA LEU A 170 0.41 -5.54 -10.60
C LEU A 170 0.17 -6.64 -11.64
N THR A 171 -0.69 -7.59 -11.30
CA THR A 171 -1.04 -8.69 -12.20
C THR A 171 -2.52 -8.70 -12.49
N VAL A 172 -2.87 -8.93 -13.75
CA VAL A 172 -4.23 -9.22 -14.19
C VAL A 172 -4.30 -10.66 -14.70
N THR A 173 -5.50 -11.23 -14.69
CA THR A 173 -5.76 -12.54 -15.28
C THR A 173 -6.56 -12.38 -16.57
N VAL A 174 -6.25 -13.22 -17.56
CA VAL A 174 -6.98 -13.27 -18.82
C VAL A 174 -7.45 -14.70 -19.04
N THR A 175 -8.73 -14.85 -19.36
CA THR A 175 -9.37 -16.13 -19.66
C THR A 175 -10.01 -16.08 -21.05
N SER A 176 -10.10 -17.23 -21.72
CA SER A 176 -10.80 -17.36 -23.00
C SER A 176 -12.11 -18.11 -22.80
N SER A 177 -13.12 -17.81 -23.62
CA SER A 177 -14.36 -18.59 -23.72
C SER A 177 -14.13 -20.00 -24.25
N ARG A 178 -12.96 -20.29 -24.83
CA ARG A 178 -12.64 -21.61 -25.36
C ARG A 178 -12.42 -22.63 -24.23
N VAL A 179 -13.10 -23.77 -24.36
CA VAL A 179 -12.88 -24.92 -23.48
C VAL A 179 -11.45 -25.44 -23.59
N GLY A 180 -10.76 -25.52 -22.45
CA GLY A 180 -9.41 -26.08 -22.35
C GLY A 180 -8.28 -25.06 -22.54
N GLU A 181 -8.57 -23.81 -22.91
CA GLU A 181 -7.57 -22.74 -22.89
C GLU A 181 -7.23 -22.37 -21.45
N LEU A 182 -5.92 -22.30 -21.13
CA LEU A 182 -5.45 -22.02 -19.78
C LEU A 182 -5.40 -20.51 -19.49
N VAL A 183 -5.63 -20.17 -18.22
CA VAL A 183 -5.57 -18.79 -17.73
C VAL A 183 -4.17 -18.20 -17.92
N GLN A 184 -4.12 -16.96 -18.42
CA GLN A 184 -2.89 -16.20 -18.55
C GLN A 184 -2.81 -15.11 -17.50
N THR A 185 -1.61 -14.86 -17.02
CA THR A 185 -1.28 -13.73 -16.15
C THR A 185 -0.51 -12.70 -16.95
N VAL A 186 -0.93 -11.44 -16.88
CA VAL A 186 -0.20 -10.32 -17.48
C VAL A 186 0.27 -9.40 -16.37
N THR A 187 1.57 -9.12 -16.37
CA THR A 187 2.14 -8.08 -15.50
C THR A 187 1.86 -6.72 -16.15
N CYS A 188 1.17 -5.85 -15.42
CA CYS A 188 1.01 -4.46 -15.78
C CYS A 188 1.97 -3.62 -14.94
N THR A 189 2.66 -2.68 -15.57
CA THR A 189 3.60 -1.77 -14.93
C THR A 189 2.98 -0.38 -14.91
N GLU A 190 3.19 0.42 -13.86
CA GLU A 190 2.77 1.82 -13.85
C GLU A 190 3.20 2.54 -15.13
N ALA A 191 2.40 3.47 -15.67
CA ALA A 191 2.74 4.21 -16.89
C ALA A 191 3.89 5.22 -16.67
N GLY A 192 4.13 5.59 -15.42
CA GLY A 192 5.24 6.40 -14.95
C GLY A 192 5.32 6.26 -13.43
N LEU A 193 6.37 6.82 -12.82
CA LEU A 193 6.45 6.89 -11.36
C LEU A 193 5.15 7.47 -10.83
N GLN A 194 4.62 6.86 -9.77
CA GLN A 194 3.53 7.46 -9.02
C GLN A 194 2.21 7.56 -9.80
N SER A 195 2.06 6.77 -10.88
CA SER A 195 0.89 6.77 -11.74
C SER A 195 -0.21 5.86 -11.20
N SER A 196 -1.46 6.32 -11.23
CA SER A 196 -2.62 5.44 -11.00
C SER A 196 -2.90 4.48 -12.17
N THR A 197 -2.17 4.64 -13.29
CA THR A 197 -2.37 3.86 -14.51
C THR A 197 -1.30 2.80 -14.62
N PHE A 198 -1.71 1.54 -14.75
CA PHE A 198 -0.82 0.40 -15.02
C PHE A 198 -1.12 -0.16 -16.40
N VAL A 199 -0.08 -0.39 -17.19
CA VAL A 199 -0.19 -0.89 -18.57
C VAL A 199 0.50 -2.23 -18.72
N GLY A 200 -0.18 -3.17 -19.36
CA GLY A 200 0.33 -4.49 -19.70
C GLY A 200 -0.08 -4.89 -21.12
N ARG A 201 0.53 -5.95 -21.64
CA ARG A 201 0.27 -6.40 -23.01
C ARG A 201 0.27 -7.91 -23.08
N LEU A 202 -0.80 -8.48 -23.64
CA LEU A 202 -0.92 -9.92 -23.92
C LEU A 202 -0.75 -10.16 -25.42
N ARG A 203 0.11 -11.10 -25.79
CA ARG A 203 0.21 -11.55 -27.18
C ARG A 203 -0.83 -12.63 -27.46
N THR A 204 -1.56 -12.50 -28.56
CA THR A 204 -2.48 -13.55 -29.03
C THR A 204 -1.90 -14.26 -30.24
N PHE A 205 -2.28 -15.52 -30.47
CA PHE A 205 -1.85 -16.33 -31.61
C PHE A 205 -2.95 -17.29 -32.04
N ASP A 206 -2.84 -17.87 -33.23
CA ASP A 206 -3.63 -19.03 -33.64
C ASP A 206 -2.73 -20.28 -33.77
N LEU A 207 -2.38 -20.90 -32.64
CA LEU A 207 -1.50 -22.06 -32.56
C LEU A 207 -1.94 -23.00 -31.41
N PRO A 208 -2.69 -24.08 -31.68
CA PRO A 208 -3.26 -24.96 -30.66
C PRO A 208 -2.25 -25.74 -29.81
N THR A 209 -1.00 -25.84 -30.24
CA THR A 209 0.06 -26.48 -29.45
C THR A 209 0.65 -25.57 -28.38
N ALA A 210 0.30 -24.28 -28.37
CA ALA A 210 0.83 -23.28 -27.46
C ALA A 210 -0.21 -22.96 -26.35
N ASN A 211 -0.46 -23.94 -25.48
CA ASN A 211 -1.42 -23.82 -24.38
C ASN A 211 -0.75 -24.20 -23.04
N ALA A 212 -0.07 -23.23 -22.44
CA ALA A 212 0.56 -23.34 -21.13
C ALA A 212 0.12 -22.16 -20.26
N ALA A 213 -0.13 -22.36 -18.97
CA ALA A 213 -0.56 -21.27 -18.08
C ALA A 213 0.60 -20.30 -17.77
N GLY A 214 0.29 -19.00 -17.68
CA GLY A 214 1.22 -17.98 -17.17
C GLY A 214 2.42 -17.66 -18.07
N VAL A 215 2.35 -18.00 -19.36
CA VAL A 215 3.47 -17.82 -20.32
C VAL A 215 3.43 -16.48 -21.05
N GLY A 216 2.44 -15.62 -20.75
CA GLY A 216 2.33 -14.27 -21.31
C GLY A 216 1.79 -14.23 -22.74
N PHE A 217 1.17 -15.31 -23.20
CA PHE A 217 0.43 -15.36 -24.47
C PHE A 217 -0.78 -16.28 -24.39
N MET A 218 -1.76 -16.06 -25.28
CA MET A 218 -2.99 -16.83 -25.32
C MET A 218 -3.30 -17.32 -26.74
N HIS A 219 -3.73 -18.58 -26.86
CA HIS A 219 -4.26 -19.10 -28.13
C HIS A 219 -5.70 -18.62 -28.30
N VAL A 220 -5.98 -18.02 -29.46
CA VAL A 220 -7.29 -17.51 -29.85
C VAL A 220 -7.63 -17.93 -31.29
N THR A 221 -8.92 -18.10 -31.58
CA THR A 221 -9.48 -18.33 -32.92
C THR A 221 -10.67 -17.40 -33.10
N ASP A 222 -11.21 -17.39 -34.32
CA ASP A 222 -12.45 -16.67 -34.62
C ASP A 222 -13.55 -16.98 -33.59
N ALA A 223 -14.21 -15.91 -33.16
CA ALA A 223 -15.29 -15.88 -32.16
C ALA A 223 -14.91 -16.20 -30.71
N ASP A 224 -13.63 -16.40 -30.37
CA ASP A 224 -13.24 -16.45 -28.96
C ASP A 224 -13.46 -15.09 -28.28
N VAL A 225 -13.94 -15.13 -27.05
CA VAL A 225 -14.10 -13.96 -26.18
C VAL A 225 -13.06 -14.04 -25.07
N LEU A 226 -12.21 -13.02 -24.98
CA LEU A 226 -11.28 -12.88 -23.86
C LEU A 226 -11.90 -12.05 -22.75
N THR A 227 -11.80 -12.55 -21.52
CA THR A 227 -12.20 -11.83 -20.30
C THR A 227 -10.95 -11.48 -19.50
N VAL A 228 -10.70 -10.19 -19.32
CA VAL A 228 -9.63 -9.66 -18.47
C VAL A 228 -10.22 -9.34 -17.10
N ALA A 229 -9.62 -9.87 -16.05
CA ALA A 229 -10.03 -9.65 -14.67
C ALA A 229 -8.87 -9.09 -13.84
N TYR A 230 -9.18 -8.01 -13.13
CA TYR A 230 -8.32 -7.40 -12.12
C TYR A 230 -8.94 -7.61 -10.75
N SER A 231 -8.15 -8.14 -9.80
CA SER A 231 -8.57 -8.24 -8.40
C SER A 231 -8.06 -7.02 -7.66
N ASP A 232 -8.97 -6.09 -7.41
CA ASP A 232 -8.68 -4.95 -6.56
C ASP A 232 -8.37 -5.41 -5.13
N TYR A 233 -7.42 -4.73 -4.48
CA TYR A 233 -7.07 -5.00 -3.10
C TYR A 233 -8.10 -4.31 -2.19
N PRO A 234 -8.62 -4.98 -1.15
CA PRO A 234 -9.66 -4.40 -0.32
C PRO A 234 -9.24 -3.07 0.31
N LYS A 235 -10.14 -2.09 0.17
CA LYS A 235 -10.13 -0.78 0.83
C LYS A 235 -9.88 -0.95 2.32
N TYR A 236 -8.65 -0.63 2.75
CA TYR A 236 -8.13 -0.87 4.09
C TYR A 236 -8.32 -2.33 4.51
N LEU A 237 -7.25 -3.13 4.45
CA LEU A 237 -7.19 -4.31 5.30
C LEU A 237 -7.43 -3.84 6.74
N ALA A 238 -8.63 -4.10 7.26
CA ALA A 238 -8.82 -4.20 8.70
C ALA A 238 -7.76 -5.19 9.16
N SER A 239 -6.77 -4.70 9.91
CA SER A 239 -5.45 -5.32 10.19
C SER A 239 -4.33 -4.91 9.22
N ALA A 240 -3.82 -3.69 9.35
CA ALA A 240 -2.41 -3.43 9.02
C ALA A 240 -1.55 -3.97 10.18
N THR A 241 -1.17 -5.25 10.13
CA THR A 241 -0.17 -5.78 11.06
C THR A 241 1.22 -5.55 10.47
N ALA A 242 1.95 -4.57 10.99
CA ALA A 242 3.40 -4.54 10.80
C ALA A 242 4.00 -5.61 11.71
N THR A 243 4.32 -6.78 11.15
CA THR A 243 5.01 -7.83 11.92
C THR A 243 6.50 -7.63 11.74
N VAL A 244 7.17 -7.03 12.72
CA VAL A 244 8.63 -7.06 12.85
C VAL A 244 8.95 -8.21 13.80
N ARG A 245 9.81 -9.14 13.38
CA ARG A 245 10.45 -10.10 14.29
C ARG A 245 11.87 -9.63 14.53
N ASN A 246 12.14 -9.20 15.76
CA ASN A 246 13.49 -9.26 16.29
C ASN A 246 13.83 -10.74 16.50
N THR A 247 14.88 -11.22 15.81
CA THR A 247 15.52 -12.49 16.17
C THR A 247 16.58 -12.17 17.21
N PRO A 248 16.47 -12.71 18.45
CA PRO A 248 17.51 -12.54 19.44
C PRO A 248 18.82 -13.11 18.91
N ALA A 249 19.93 -12.47 19.31
CA ALA A 249 21.30 -12.76 18.89
C ALA A 249 21.66 -14.25 18.81
#